data_AF-A0A351JN46-F1
#
_entry.id   AF-A0A351JN46-F1
#
_cell.length_a   1.000
_cell.length_b   1.000
_cell.length_c   1.000
_cell.angle_alpha   90.00
_cell.angle_beta   90.00
_cell.angle_gamma   90.00
#
_symmetry.space_group_name_H-M   'P 1'
#
loop_
_entity.id
_entity.type
_entity.pdbx_description
1 polymer ?
#
loop_
_entity_poly.entity_id
_entity_poly.type
_entity_poly.pdbx_seq_one_letter_code
_entity_poly.pdbx_strand_id
1 'polypeptide(L)' 'PETAHALHAAVELARRCAENDEAKVILVGFSGHGHFDMAAYEGVLTGARAAA' A
#
# COMPACT_ATOMS: atom_id res chain seq x y z
N PRO A 1 7.94 1.34 4.44
CA PRO A 1 7.59 1.19 3.00
C PRO A 1 6.82 -0.11 2.68
N GLU A 2 7.11 -1.13 3.47
CA GLU A 2 6.61 -2.50 3.45
C GLU A 2 5.08 -2.51 3.61
N THR A 3 4.54 -1.81 4.61
CA THR A 3 3.08 -1.73 4.86
C THR A 3 2.30 -1.14 3.67
N ALA A 4 2.93 -0.33 2.82
CA ALA A 4 2.29 0.20 1.62
C ALA A 4 1.91 -0.91 0.61
N HIS A 5 2.64 -2.03 0.58
CA HIS A 5 2.29 -3.19 -0.26
C HIS A 5 1.00 -3.86 0.22
N ALA A 6 0.82 -3.98 1.54
CA ALA A 6 -0.42 -4.52 2.12
C ALA A 6 -1.61 -3.57 1.88
N LEU A 7 -1.40 -2.25 1.96
CA LEU A 7 -2.41 -1.25 1.61
C LEU A 7 -2.77 -1.29 0.13
N HIS A 8 -1.80 -1.46 -0.77
CA HIS A 8 -2.07 -1.62 -2.20
C HIS A 8 -2.95 -2.85 -2.46
N ALA A 9 -2.63 -4.00 -1.88
CA ALA A 9 -3.45 -5.20 -1.98
C ALA A 9 -4.87 -5.00 -1.41
N ALA A 10 -5.00 -4.28 -0.30
CA ALA A 10 -6.30 -3.94 0.29
C ALA A 10 -7.15 -3.05 -0.63
N VAL A 11 -6.54 -2.07 -1.30
CA VAL A 11 -7.21 -1.22 -2.29
C VAL A 11 -7.66 -2.04 -3.49
N GLU A 12 -6.81 -2.91 -4.03
CA GLU A 12 -7.19 -3.80 -5.13
C GLU A 12 -8.35 -4.73 -4.77
N LEU A 13 -8.34 -5.27 -3.55
CA LEU A 13 -9.46 -6.07 -3.05
C LEU A 13 -10.75 -5.24 -2.92
N ALA A 14 -10.66 -4.00 -2.43
CA ALA A 14 -11.80 -3.10 -2.33
C ALA A 14 -12.40 -2.76 -3.72
N ARG A 15 -11.55 -2.56 -4.74
CA ARG A 15 -12.00 -2.33 -6.13
C ARG A 15 -12.77 -3.54 -6.66
N ARG A 16 -12.25 -4.76 -6.45
CA ARG A 16 -12.95 -6.00 -6.83
C ARG A 16 -14.28 -6.18 -6.09
N CYS A 17 -14.34 -5.79 -4.82
CA CYS A 17 -15.59 -5.82 -4.06
C CYS A 17 -16.62 -4.85 -4.67
N ALA A 18 -16.19 -3.65 -5.06
CA ALA A 18 -17.06 -2.65 -5.71
C ALA A 18 -17.53 -3.11 -7.11
N GLU A 19 -16.67 -3.76 -7.89
CA GLU A 19 -17.03 -4.35 -9.19
C GLU A 19 -18.10 -5.46 -9.08
N ASN A 20 -18.12 -6.16 -7.94
CA ASN A 20 -19.01 -7.30 -7.68
C ASN A 20 -20.20 -6.97 -6.74
N ASP A 21 -20.37 -5.71 -6.34
CA ASP A 21 -21.39 -5.27 -5.36
C ASP A 21 -21.33 -6.05 -4.02
N GLU A 22 -20.12 -6.37 -3.56
CA GLU A 22 -19.89 -7.13 -2.34
C GLU A 22 -19.47 -6.22 -1.17
N ALA A 23 -20.24 -6.21 -0.08
CA ALA A 23 -19.83 -5.55 1.16
C ALA A 23 -18.94 -6.48 2.01
N LYS A 24 -17.62 -6.28 1.96
CA LYS A 24 -16.63 -7.06 2.73
C LYS A 24 -15.84 -6.19 3.71
N VAL A 25 -15.49 -6.79 4.86
CA VAL A 25 -14.54 -6.19 5.82
C VAL A 25 -13.13 -6.62 5.42
N ILE A 26 -12.25 -5.64 5.20
CA ILE A 26 -10.84 -5.88 4.86
C ILE A 26 -9.97 -5.56 6.08
N LEU A 27 -9.40 -6.60 6.70
CA LEU A 27 -8.41 -6.43 7.77
C LEU A 27 -7.02 -6.30 7.16
N VAL A 28 -6.32 -5.21 7.48
CA VAL A 28 -4.95 -4.96 7.03
C VAL A 28 -3.97 -5.17 8.18
N GLY A 29 -2.95 -6.00 7.96
CA GLY A 29 -1.82 -6.13 8.86
C GLY A 29 -0.92 -4.90 8.77
N PHE A 30 -1.21 -3.86 9.56
CA PHE A 30 -0.39 -2.66 9.64
C PHE A 30 0.91 -2.94 10.40
N SER A 31 1.95 -3.33 9.67
CA SER A 31 3.17 -3.90 10.26
C SER A 31 4.10 -2.87 10.92
N GLY A 32 4.00 -1.58 10.59
CA GLY A 32 4.86 -0.55 11.18
C GLY A 32 4.66 0.82 10.55
N HIS A 33 5.27 1.85 11.15
CA HIS A 33 5.26 3.22 10.61
C HIS A 33 6.50 3.50 9.75
N GLY A 34 6.39 4.45 8.82
CA GLY A 34 7.48 4.84 7.92
C GLY A 34 8.36 5.99 8.41
N HIS A 35 8.26 6.42 9.69
CA HIS A 35 8.94 7.63 10.19
C HIS A 35 10.45 7.65 9.93
N PHE A 36 11.12 6.50 10.02
CA PHE A 36 12.56 6.37 9.78
C PHE A 36 12.91 5.94 8.34
N ASP A 37 11.91 5.74 7.48
CA ASP A 37 12.09 5.27 6.11
C ASP A 37 11.83 6.38 5.07
N MET A 38 11.81 7.65 5.50
CA MET A 38 11.46 8.79 4.63
C MET A 38 12.38 8.90 3.42
N ALA A 39 13.67 8.56 3.55
CA ALA A 39 14.60 8.52 2.42
C ALA A 39 14.20 7.48 1.35
N ALA A 40 13.60 6.35 1.75
CA ALA A 40 13.11 5.36 0.80
C ALA A 40 11.88 5.88 0.04
N TYR A 41 10.98 6.60 0.72
CA TYR A 41 9.85 7.26 0.07
C TYR A 41 10.32 8.35 -0.89
N GLU A 42 11.25 9.21 -0.47
CA GLU A 42 11.81 10.27 -1.32
C GLU A 42 12.44 9.69 -2.58
N GLY A 43 13.22 8.61 -2.45
CA GLY A 43 13.82 7.93 -3.59
C GLY A 43 12.80 7.51 -4.67
N VAL A 44 11.67 6.95 -4.26
CA VAL A 44 10.60 6.55 -5.21
C VAL A 44 9.85 7.77 -5.77
N LEU A 45 9.50 8.73 -4.92
CA LEU A 45 8.69 9.89 -5.32
C LEU A 45 9.43 10.87 -6.24
N THR A 46 10.75 10.98 -6.09
CA THR A 46 11.62 11.81 -6.94
C THR A 46 12.14 11.08 -8.17
N GLY A 47 11.90 9.78 -8.27
CA GLY A 47 12.48 8.92 -9.32
C GLY A 47 13.97 8.62 -9.14
N ALA A 48 14.60 9.05 -8.04
CA ALA A 48 16.00 8.73 -7.72
C ALA A 48 16.23 7.23 -7.45
N ARG A 49 15.15 6.48 -7.18
CA ARG A 49 15.16 5.03 -7.03
C ARG A 49 14.03 4.46 -7.90
N ALA A 50 14.40 3.81 -9.00
CA ALA A 50 13.44 3.05 -9.80
C ALA A 50 12.92 1.86 -8.98
N ALA A 51 11.60 1.64 -8.99
CA ALA A 51 11.04 0.38 -8.53
C ALA A 51 11.61 -0.73 -9.43
N ALA A 52 12.25 -1.72 -8.81
CA ALA A 52 12.77 -2.90 -9.52
C ALA A 52 11.63 -3.74 -10.09
#